data_AF-A0A4R4ZF50-F1
#
_entry.id   AF-A0A4R4ZF50-F1
#
_cell.length_a   1.000
_cell.length_b   1.000
_cell.length_c   1.000
_cell.angle_alpha   90.00
_cell.angle_beta   90.00
_cell.angle_gamma   90.00
#
_symmetry.space_group_name_H-M   'P 1'
#
loop_
_entity.id
_entity.type
_entity.pdbx_description
1 polymer ?
#
loop_
_entity_poly.entity_id
_entity_poly.type
_entity_poly.pdbx_seq_one_letter_code
_entity_poly.pdbx_strand_id
1 'polypeptide(L)'
;MTRYRNGRVAAVLAGVYASLVVLLGVVSVVILLTVPDPILLSGVALMLLTFPLGPLIWWGWDAVPPQMADPVLLTVILTAAGLLQSYLIWRISRGPAIPQDGAA
;
A
#
# COMPACT_ATOMS: atom_id res chain seq x y z
N MET A 1 -12.14 4.77 24.64
CA MET A 1 -11.87 4.29 23.26
C MET A 1 -12.81 5.03 22.33
N THR A 2 -12.30 5.94 21.50
CA THR A 2 -13.12 6.78 20.63
C THR A 2 -13.84 5.93 19.58
N ARG A 3 -15.17 5.91 19.60
CA ARG A 3 -15.97 5.15 18.64
C ARG A 3 -16.17 6.00 17.39
N TYR A 4 -15.71 5.53 16.25
CA TYR A 4 -15.94 6.21 14.97
C TYR A 4 -17.23 5.70 14.32
N ARG A 5 -17.98 6.58 13.66
CA ARG A 5 -19.27 6.24 13.01
C ARG A 5 -19.17 5.02 12.09
N ASN A 6 -18.11 4.98 11.29
CA ASN A 6 -17.85 3.88 10.35
C ASN A 6 -16.57 3.11 10.70
N GLY A 7 -16.12 3.16 11.97
CA GLY A 7 -14.81 2.66 12.37
C GLY A 7 -14.55 1.19 12.02
N ARG A 8 -15.55 0.31 12.19
CA ARG A 8 -15.43 -1.11 11.85
C ARG A 8 -15.30 -1.33 10.33
N VAL A 9 -16.17 -0.71 9.54
CA VAL A 9 -16.15 -0.84 8.08
C VAL A 9 -14.85 -0.28 7.51
N ALA A 10 -14.42 0.89 7.99
CA ALA A 10 -13.15 1.49 7.60
C ALA A 10 -11.94 0.62 7.96
N ALA A 11 -11.95 -0.02 9.12
CA ALA A 11 -10.90 -0.95 9.53
C ALA A 11 -10.86 -2.21 8.65
N VAL A 12 -12.01 -2.77 8.30
CA VAL A 12 -12.09 -3.93 7.40
C VAL A 12 -11.59 -3.56 6.01
N LEU A 13 -12.06 -2.45 5.43
CA LEU A 13 -11.64 -2.02 4.09
C LEU A 13 -10.13 -1.74 4.03
N ALA A 14 -9.62 -0.95 4.97
CA ALA A 14 -8.20 -0.64 5.03
C ALA A 14 -7.35 -1.88 5.33
N GLY A 15 -7.83 -2.78 6.20
CA GLY A 15 -7.15 -4.02 6.54
C GLY A 15 -7.05 -4.99 5.36
N VAL A 16 -8.14 -5.17 4.61
CA VAL A 16 -8.15 -6.00 3.38
C VAL A 16 -7.19 -5.42 2.36
N TYR A 17 -7.24 -4.11 2.12
CA TYR A 17 -6.32 -3.45 1.19
C TYR A 17 -4.86 -3.57 1.63
N ALA A 18 -4.56 -3.31 2.91
CA ALA A 18 -3.21 -3.48 3.47
C ALA A 18 -2.69 -4.92 3.32
N SER A 19 -3.56 -5.91 3.57
CA SER A 19 -3.21 -7.33 3.43
C SER A 19 -2.86 -7.68 2.00
N LEU A 20 -3.61 -7.16 1.02
CA LEU A 20 -3.32 -7.35 -0.41
C LEU A 20 -1.98 -6.72 -0.79
N VAL A 21 -1.72 -5.49 -0.35
CA VAL A 21 -0.44 -4.79 -0.60
C VAL A 21 0.73 -5.58 -0.02
N VAL A 22 0.63 -6.03 1.23
CA VAL A 22 1.70 -6.80 1.89
C VAL A 22 1.91 -8.14 1.21
N LEU A 23 0.83 -8.88 0.91
CA LEU A 23 0.92 -10.17 0.23
C LEU A 23 1.63 -10.02 -1.12
N LEU A 24 1.23 -9.03 -1.92
CA LEU A 24 1.80 -8.80 -3.24
C LEU A 24 3.25 -8.30 -3.18
N GLY A 25 3.56 -7.44 -2.20
CA GLY A 25 4.93 -6.98 -1.93
C GLY A 25 5.85 -8.15 -1.55
N VAL A 26 5.43 -8.99 -0.60
CA VAL A 26 6.20 -10.16 -0.15
C VAL A 26 6.40 -11.16 -1.30
N VAL A 27 5.33 -11.51 -2.03
CA VAL A 27 5.43 -12.42 -3.18
C VAL A 27 6.37 -11.87 -4.24
N SER A 28 6.31 -10.56 -4.53
CA SER A 28 7.21 -9.92 -5.49
C SER A 28 8.67 -10.01 -5.05
N VAL A 29 8.98 -9.72 -3.78
CA VAL A 29 10.34 -9.84 -3.25
C VAL A 29 10.82 -11.30 -3.33
N VAL A 30 9.99 -12.27 -2.94
CA VAL A 30 10.35 -13.69 -3.01
C VAL A 30 10.66 -14.09 -4.46
N ILE A 31 9.82 -13.70 -5.43
CA ILE A 31 10.05 -14.00 -6.85
C ILE A 31 11.37 -13.38 -7.32
N LEU A 32 11.62 -12.10 -7.01
CA LEU A 32 12.85 -11.41 -7.39
C LEU A 32 14.11 -12.07 -6.81
N LEU A 33 14.02 -12.66 -5.63
CA LEU A 33 15.16 -13.28 -4.96
C LEU A 33 15.36 -14.76 -5.33
N THR A 34 14.35 -15.44 -5.86
CA THR A 34 14.37 -16.90 -6.07
C THR A 34 14.29 -17.33 -7.53
N VAL A 35 13.76 -16.48 -8.42
CA VAL A 35 13.58 -16.79 -9.84
C VAL A 35 14.71 -16.11 -10.64
N PRO A 36 15.51 -16.87 -11.41
CA PRO A 36 16.62 -16.32 -12.19
C PRO A 36 16.21 -15.25 -13.21
N ASP A 37 15.06 -15.44 -13.86
CA ASP A 37 14.46 -14.52 -14.83
C ASP A 37 13.03 -14.19 -14.39
N PRO A 38 12.85 -13.30 -13.41
CA PRO A 38 11.55 -13.04 -12.83
C PRO A 38 10.66 -12.28 -13.83
N ILE A 39 9.46 -12.80 -14.05
CA ILE A 39 8.45 -12.07 -14.84
C ILE A 39 8.01 -10.85 -14.02
N LEU A 40 8.19 -9.65 -14.56
CA LEU A 40 7.87 -8.36 -13.92
C LEU A 40 6.36 -8.14 -13.64
N LEU A 41 5.51 -9.14 -13.90
CA LEU A 41 4.05 -9.09 -13.69
C LEU A 41 3.67 -8.73 -12.25
N SER A 42 4.38 -9.25 -11.24
CA SER A 42 4.05 -8.98 -9.83
C SER A 42 4.38 -7.54 -9.43
N GLY A 43 5.49 -6.99 -9.93
CA GLY A 43 5.85 -5.59 -9.75
C GLY A 43 4.88 -4.63 -10.43
N VAL A 44 4.46 -4.94 -11.66
CA VAL A 44 3.42 -4.16 -12.38
C VAL A 44 2.08 -4.23 -11.66
N ALA A 45 1.69 -5.40 -11.16
CA ALA A 45 0.47 -5.55 -10.36
C ALA A 45 0.52 -4.68 -9.09
N LEU A 46 1.66 -4.62 -8.41
CA LEU A 46 1.84 -3.78 -7.22
C LEU A 46 1.78 -2.27 -7.58
N MET A 47 2.37 -1.89 -8.70
CA MET A 47 2.29 -0.53 -9.24
C MET A 47 0.84 -0.12 -9.54
N LEU A 48 0.06 -1.01 -10.15
CA LEU A 48 -1.37 -0.76 -10.43
C LEU A 48 -2.21 -0.71 -9.15
N LEU A 49 -1.97 -1.63 -8.21
CA LEU A 49 -2.68 -1.68 -6.94
C LEU A 49 -2.46 -0.39 -6.13
N THR A 50 -1.27 0.19 -6.22
CA THR A 50 -0.87 1.41 -5.51
C THR A 50 -1.19 2.70 -6.28
N PHE A 51 -2.01 2.65 -7.33
CA PHE A 51 -2.45 3.84 -8.05
C PHE A 51 -3.11 4.88 -7.10
N PRO A 52 -2.81 6.19 -7.21
CA PRO A 52 -1.94 6.84 -8.19
C PRO A 52 -0.45 6.92 -7.79
N LEU A 53 -0.10 6.52 -6.56
CA LEU A 53 1.29 6.64 -6.07
C LEU A 53 2.25 5.70 -6.81
N GLY A 54 1.80 4.51 -7.22
CA GLY A 54 2.62 3.54 -7.95
C GLY A 54 3.27 4.13 -9.22
N PRO A 55 2.48 4.69 -10.16
CA PRO A 55 3.04 5.36 -11.33
C PRO A 55 3.94 6.57 -11.02
N LEU A 56 3.65 7.33 -9.96
CA LEU A 56 4.50 8.45 -9.54
C LEU A 56 5.85 7.98 -9.02
N ILE A 57 5.86 6.89 -8.25
CA ILE A 57 7.08 6.25 -7.76
C ILE A 57 7.87 5.69 -8.93
N TRP A 58 7.19 5.03 -9.88
CA TRP A 58 7.82 4.55 -11.11
C TRP A 58 8.49 5.67 -11.90
N TRP A 59 7.79 6.79 -12.10
CA TRP A 59 8.35 7.93 -12.81
C TRP A 59 9.53 8.58 -12.08
N GLY A 60 9.47 8.65 -10.74
CA GLY A 60 10.61 9.07 -9.92
C GLY A 60 11.77 8.08 -9.96
N TRP A 61 11.48 6.79 -10.16
CA TRP A 61 12.47 5.72 -10.24
C TRP A 61 13.32 5.82 -11.52
N ASP A 62 12.77 6.34 -12.62
CA ASP A 62 13.53 6.59 -13.86
C ASP A 62 14.69 7.59 -13.65
N ALA A 63 14.63 8.42 -12.60
CA ALA A 63 15.71 9.33 -12.24
C ALA A 63 16.81 8.69 -11.37
N VAL A 64 16.60 7.47 -10.87
CA VAL A 64 17.57 6.76 -10.02
C VAL A 64 18.68 6.19 -10.90
N PRO A 65 19.97 6.44 -10.57
CA PRO A 65 21.08 5.86 -11.32
C PRO A 65 20.98 4.33 -11.38
N PRO A 66 21.23 3.68 -12.54
CA PRO A 66 21.06 2.23 -12.70
C PRO A 66 21.88 1.39 -11.71
N GLN A 67 23.02 1.92 -11.27
CA GLN A 67 23.93 1.30 -10.29
C GLN A 67 23.30 1.21 -8.88
N MET A 68 22.28 2.02 -8.61
CA MET A 68 21.52 2.07 -7.36
C MET A 68 20.08 1.57 -7.53
N ALA A 69 19.67 1.21 -8.75
CA ALA A 69 18.32 0.81 -9.10
C ALA A 69 18.10 -0.67 -8.75
N ASP A 70 17.91 -0.96 -7.46
CA ASP A 70 17.56 -2.30 -6.98
C ASP A 70 16.04 -2.55 -7.10
N PRO A 71 15.59 -3.54 -7.88
CA PRO A 71 14.16 -3.88 -8.02
C PRO A 71 13.50 -4.31 -6.70
N VAL A 72 14.26 -4.86 -5.75
CA VAL A 72 13.76 -5.18 -4.41
C VAL A 72 13.44 -3.88 -3.67
N LEU A 73 14.32 -2.88 -3.75
CA LEU A 73 14.13 -1.59 -3.11
C LEU A 73 12.91 -0.85 -3.69
N LEU A 74 12.72 -0.89 -5.01
CA LEU A 74 11.50 -0.37 -5.65
C LEU A 74 10.24 -1.05 -5.10
N THR A 75 10.26 -2.38 -4.97
CA THR A 75 9.14 -3.16 -4.44
C THR A 75 8.82 -2.76 -3.00
N VAL A 76 9.84 -2.52 -2.18
CA VAL A 76 9.68 -2.05 -0.79
C VAL A 76 9.05 -0.66 -0.75
N ILE A 77 9.48 0.27 -1.60
CA ILE A 77 8.91 1.63 -1.68
C ILE A 77 7.44 1.58 -2.11
N LEU A 78 7.12 0.79 -3.13
CA LEU A 78 5.72 0.61 -3.59
C LEU A 78 4.86 0.01 -2.47
N THR A 79 5.36 -0.99 -1.76
CA THR A 79 4.65 -1.59 -0.62
C THR A 79 4.40 -0.55 0.48
N ALA A 80 5.39 0.27 0.82
CA ALA A 80 5.25 1.35 1.79
C ALA A 80 4.20 2.39 1.36
N ALA A 81 4.18 2.75 0.06
CA ALA A 81 3.17 3.64 -0.49
C ALA A 81 1.75 3.05 -0.44
N GLY A 82 1.60 1.76 -0.72
CA GLY A 82 0.33 1.06 -0.55
C GLY A 82 -0.14 1.03 0.92
N LEU A 83 0.77 0.87 1.87
CA LEU A 83 0.43 0.96 3.30
C LEU A 83 0.02 2.39 3.70
N LEU A 84 0.68 3.41 3.16
CA LEU A 84 0.24 4.80 3.35
C LEU A 84 -1.18 5.01 2.80
N GLN A 85 -1.50 4.46 1.64
CA GLN A 85 -2.85 4.51 1.07
C GLN A 85 -3.87 3.78 1.95
N SER A 86 -3.52 2.63 2.54
CA SER A 86 -4.40 1.92 3.46
C SER A 86 -4.75 2.78 4.69
N TYR A 87 -3.76 3.48 5.23
CA TYR A 87 -3.96 4.44 6.31
C TYR A 87 -4.88 5.60 5.89
N LEU A 88 -4.71 6.15 4.69
CA LEU A 88 -5.58 7.20 4.16
C LEU A 88 -7.02 6.70 3.96
N ILE A 89 -7.20 5.50 3.42
CA ILE A 89 -8.52 4.85 3.30
C ILE A 89 -9.17 4.78 4.67
N TRP A 90 -8.48 4.24 5.66
CA TRP A 90 -9.02 4.19 7.02
C TRP A 90 -9.37 5.59 7.56
N ARG A 91 -8.47 6.57 7.38
CA ARG A 91 -8.61 7.94 7.89
C ARG A 91 -9.84 8.64 7.30
N ILE A 92 -10.10 8.46 6.01
CA ILE A 92 -11.21 9.07 5.28
C ILE A 92 -12.51 8.32 5.58
N SER A 93 -12.49 6.98 5.54
CA SER A 93 -13.70 6.17 5.66
C SER A 93 -14.25 6.07 7.08
N ARG A 94 -13.43 6.22 8.12
CA ARG A 94 -13.87 6.04 9.52
C ARG A 94 -14.90 7.08 9.97
N GLY A 95 -14.94 8.25 9.32
CA GLY A 95 -15.86 9.35 9.65
C GLY A 95 -15.53 10.03 10.99
N PRO A 96 -16.38 10.98 11.45
CA PRO A 96 -16.16 11.69 12.70
C PRO A 96 -16.23 10.74 13.91
N ALA A 97 -15.53 11.15 14.97
CA ALA A 97 -15.67 10.51 16.28
C ALA A 97 -17.09 10.74 16.80
N ILE A 98 -17.75 9.68 17.25
CA ILE A 98 -19.01 9.79 17.97
C ILE A 98 -18.65 10.17 19.41
N PRO A 99 -19.11 11.34 19.92
CA PRO A 99 -18.97 11.70 21.33
C PRO A 99 -19.61 10.60 22.17
N GLN A 100 -18.92 10.15 23.22
CA GLN A 100 -19.40 9.02 24.02
C GLN A 100 -20.58 9.34 24.94
N ASP A 101 -21.04 10.60 25.03
CA ASP A 101 -22.16 10.97 25.89
C ASP A 101 -23.10 11.97 25.23
N GLY A 102 -24.41 11.74 25.42
CA GLY A 102 -25.47 12.65 25.00
C GLY A 102 -25.46 13.94 25.81
N ALA A 103 -24.87 14.99 25.25
CA ALA A 103 -25.28 16.36 25.52
C ALA A 103 -25.76 16.95 24.19
N ALA A 104 -27.04 17.32 24.19
CA ALA A 104 -27.79 17.90 23.09
C ALA A 104 -27.16 19.19 22.54
#